data_AF-J2JUU8-F1
#
_entry.id   AF-J2JUU8-F1
#
_cell.length_a   1.000
_cell.length_b   1.000
_cell.length_c   1.000
_cell.angle_alpha   90.00
_cell.angle_beta   90.00
_cell.angle_gamma   90.00
#
_symmetry.space_group_name_H-M   'P 1'
#
loop_
_entity.id
_entity.type
_entity.pdbx_description
1 polymer ?
#
loop_
_entity_poly.entity_id
_entity_poly.type
_entity_poly.pdbx_seq_one_letter_code
_entity_poly.pdbx_strand_id
1 'polypeptide(L)'
;FPLFSIVMYNFLYRTHVKIIAVAENDSSLLHIHDIEDLPAYTINEIQNFFEEYKKLEGKTVQVFGFKNKKEAFTCIEESLMIYIKEIKQNI
;
A
#
# COMPACT_ATOMS: atom_id res chain seq x y z
N PHE A 1 -6.30 -6.43 -13.03
CA PHE A 1 -6.12 -5.86 -11.69
C PHE A 1 -4.93 -4.90 -11.59
N PRO A 2 -5.18 -3.60 -11.58
CA PRO A 2 -4.20 -2.59 -11.18
C PRO A 2 -4.06 -2.61 -9.65
N LEU A 3 -2.86 -2.96 -9.19
CA LEU A 3 -2.45 -2.90 -7.80
C LEU A 3 -1.20 -2.04 -7.75
N PHE A 4 -0.97 -1.30 -6.68
CA PHE A 4 0.27 -0.59 -6.38
C PHE A 4 0.46 -0.56 -4.86
N SER A 5 1.64 -0.21 -4.37
CA SER A 5 1.93 -0.27 -2.93
C SER A 5 2.49 1.05 -2.40
N ILE A 6 2.14 1.36 -1.16
CA ILE A 6 2.68 2.49 -0.41
C ILE A 6 3.63 1.96 0.63
N VAL A 7 4.80 2.58 0.70
CA VAL A 7 5.79 2.31 1.73
C VAL A 7 5.69 3.40 2.81
N MET A 8 5.36 2.97 4.02
CA MET A 8 5.24 3.86 5.18
C MET A 8 6.20 3.44 6.29
N TYR A 9 6.68 4.42 7.06
CA TYR A 9 7.44 4.22 8.29
C TYR A 9 6.67 4.79 9.49
N ASN A 10 6.89 4.21 10.67
CA ASN A 10 6.34 4.69 11.95
C ASN A 10 7.48 4.94 12.95
N PHE A 11 7.17 5.60 14.08
CA PHE A 11 8.04 5.72 15.25
C PHE A 11 8.60 4.33 15.59
N LEU A 12 9.93 4.15 15.52
CA LEU A 12 10.72 2.90 15.54
C LEU A 12 11.16 2.31 14.17
N TYR A 13 11.01 3.05 13.06
CA TYR A 13 11.54 2.67 11.71
C TYR A 13 11.07 1.31 11.17
N ARG A 14 9.95 0.77 11.68
CA ARG A 14 9.33 -0.40 11.07
C ARG A 14 8.61 0.00 9.78
N THR A 15 9.00 -0.64 8.68
CA THR A 15 8.33 -0.53 7.40
C THR A 15 6.98 -1.23 7.46
N HIS A 16 5.91 -0.51 7.12
CA HIS A 16 4.57 -1.06 6.95
C HIS A 16 4.08 -0.78 5.54
N VAL A 17 4.06 -1.82 4.71
CA VAL A 17 3.55 -1.72 3.34
C VAL A 17 2.02 -1.75 3.35
N LYS A 18 1.39 -0.86 2.57
CA LYS A 18 -0.05 -0.85 2.30
C LYS A 18 -0.27 -1.10 0.82
N ILE A 19 -1.11 -2.07 0.46
CA ILE A 19 -1.50 -2.30 -0.94
C ILE A 19 -2.71 -1.44 -1.24
N ILE A 20 -2.68 -0.75 -2.38
CA ILE A 20 -3.83 -0.07 -2.99
C ILE A 20 -4.16 -0.81 -4.27
N ALA A 21 -5.45 -1.05 -4.47
CA ALA A 21 -5.98 -1.71 -5.65
C ALA A 21 -7.20 -0.95 -6.15
N VAL A 22 -7.46 -1.02 -7.44
CA VAL A 22 -8.71 -0.52 -8.03
C VAL A 22 -9.64 -1.68 -8.36
N ALA A 23 -10.93 -1.42 -8.28
CA ALA A 23 -11.95 -2.42 -8.59
C ALA A 23 -12.01 -2.68 -10.10
N GLU A 24 -11.98 -3.96 -10.50
CA GLU A 24 -11.99 -4.35 -11.91
C GLU A 24 -13.30 -4.02 -12.62
N ASN A 25 -14.43 -4.07 -11.90
CA ASN A 25 -15.76 -3.82 -12.46
C ASN A 25 -16.18 -2.34 -12.40
N ASP A 26 -15.29 -1.44 -11.98
CA ASP A 26 -15.57 -0.02 -11.97
C ASP A 26 -15.05 0.63 -13.25
N SER A 27 -15.96 0.90 -14.17
CA SER A 27 -15.65 1.53 -15.46
C SER A 27 -14.93 2.88 -15.35
N SER A 28 -15.13 3.61 -14.24
CA SER A 28 -14.50 4.90 -14.01
C SER A 28 -13.00 4.79 -13.70
N LEU A 29 -12.53 3.60 -13.28
CA LEU A 29 -11.14 3.35 -12.86
C LEU A 29 -10.34 2.53 -13.86
N LEU A 30 -10.94 2.12 -14.99
CA LEU A 30 -10.31 1.24 -15.98
C LEU A 30 -9.02 1.81 -16.60
N HIS A 31 -8.89 3.13 -16.64
CA HIS A 31 -7.72 3.82 -17.20
C HIS A 31 -6.51 3.83 -16.26
N ILE A 32 -6.68 3.40 -15.00
CA ILE A 32 -5.61 3.35 -14.01
C ILE A 32 -4.97 1.97 -14.09
N HIS A 33 -3.69 1.90 -14.46
CA HIS A 33 -2.94 0.66 -14.59
C HIS A 33 -1.75 0.59 -13.63
N ASP A 34 -1.17 1.74 -13.29
CA ASP A 34 -0.11 1.91 -12.31
C ASP A 34 -0.30 3.21 -11.49
N ILE A 35 0.58 3.45 -10.53
CA ILE A 35 0.58 4.66 -9.70
C ILE A 35 0.72 5.95 -10.53
N GLU A 36 1.42 5.88 -11.66
CA GLU A 36 1.68 7.03 -12.54
C GLU A 36 0.42 7.51 -13.26
N ASP A 37 -0.60 6.66 -13.38
CA ASP A 37 -1.90 7.01 -13.97
C ASP A 37 -2.80 7.78 -12.99
N LEU A 38 -2.45 7.80 -11.71
CA LEU A 38 -3.19 8.57 -10.71
C LEU A 38 -2.86 10.06 -10.80
N PRO A 39 -3.89 10.93 -10.76
CA PRO A 39 -3.65 12.36 -10.65
C PRO A 39 -2.82 12.72 -9.42
N ALA A 40 -1.92 13.69 -9.57
CA ALA A 40 -1.04 14.12 -8.47
C ALA A 40 -1.81 14.56 -7.21
N TYR A 41 -3.00 15.17 -7.38
CA TYR A 41 -3.83 15.55 -6.23
C TYR A 41 -4.34 14.32 -5.46
N THR A 42 -4.72 13.24 -6.15
CA THR A 42 -5.16 11.98 -5.52
C THR A 42 -4.02 11.34 -4.74
N ILE A 43 -2.81 11.33 -5.31
CA ILE A 43 -1.61 10.82 -4.62
C ILE A 43 -1.36 11.60 -3.32
N ASN A 44 -1.47 12.94 -3.36
CA ASN A 44 -1.31 13.78 -2.18
C ASN A 44 -2.39 13.55 -1.12
N GLU A 45 -3.66 13.38 -1.52
CA GLU A 45 -4.75 13.06 -0.59
C GLU A 45 -4.51 11.72 0.12
N ILE A 46 -4.09 10.70 -0.64
CA ILE A 46 -3.76 9.38 -0.08
C ILE A 46 -2.60 9.49 0.91
N GLN A 47 -1.55 10.23 0.55
CA GLN A 47 -0.42 10.48 1.45
C GLN A 47 -0.88 11.16 2.75
N ASN A 48 -1.63 12.27 2.65
CA ASN A 48 -2.11 12.99 3.82
C ASN A 48 -2.98 12.10 4.73
N PHE A 49 -3.88 11.32 4.13
CA PHE A 49 -4.70 10.36 4.88
C PHE A 49 -3.84 9.41 5.72
N PHE A 50 -2.79 8.83 5.15
CA PHE A 50 -1.92 7.89 5.85
C PHE A 50 -0.98 8.53 6.88
N GLU A 51 -0.64 9.81 6.73
CA GLU A 51 0.11 10.54 7.75
C GLU A 51 -0.79 10.94 8.94
N GLU A 52 -2.06 11.23 8.69
CA GLU A 52 -2.98 11.74 9.72
C GLU A 52 -3.80 10.67 10.44
N TYR A 53 -4.09 9.50 9.84
CA TYR A 53 -5.08 8.55 10.40
C TYR A 53 -4.77 8.02 11.80
N LYS A 54 -3.51 8.06 12.24
CA LYS A 54 -3.07 7.60 13.58
C LYS A 54 -2.75 8.70 14.56
N LYS A 55 -2.98 9.95 14.19
CA LYS A 55 -2.67 11.10 15.03
C LYS A 55 -3.43 11.07 16.36
N LEU A 56 -4.69 10.60 16.35
CA LEU A 56 -5.51 10.44 17.56
C LEU A 56 -5.00 9.33 18.50
N GLU A 57 -4.24 8.36 17.98
CA GLU A 57 -3.57 7.33 18.79
C GLU A 57 -2.23 7.80 19.37
N GLY A 58 -1.83 9.06 19.13
CA GLY A 58 -0.53 9.60 19.53
C GLY A 58 0.65 9.02 18.73
N LYS A 59 0.40 8.38 17.59
CA LYS A 59 1.45 7.82 16.71
C LYS A 59 1.63 8.72 15.50
N THR A 60 2.87 8.83 15.03
CA THR A 60 3.22 9.58 13.81
C THR A 60 3.66 8.61 12.73
N VAL A 61 3.01 8.68 11.57
CA VAL A 61 3.34 7.90 10.39
C VAL A 61 3.93 8.84 9.35
N GLN A 62 4.99 8.41 8.67
CA GLN A 62 5.58 9.14 7.56
C GLN A 62 5.51 8.29 6.29
N VAL A 63 4.98 8.85 5.21
CA VAL A 63 4.94 8.21 3.89
C VAL A 63 6.20 8.62 3.13
N PHE A 64 6.98 7.63 2.67
CA PHE A 64 8.23 7.89 1.93
C PHE A 64 8.08 7.81 0.42
N GLY A 65 6.96 7.25 -0.04
CA GLY A 65 6.64 7.20 -1.45
C GLY A 65 5.75 6.03 -1.81
N PHE A 66 5.44 6.00 -3.10
CA PHE A 66 4.61 5.01 -3.73
C PHE A 66 5.50 4.13 -4.61
N LYS A 67 5.16 2.85 -4.65
CA LYS A 67 5.81 1.83 -5.44
C LYS A 67 4.85 1.33 -6.49
N ASN A 68 5.41 0.93 -7.62
CA ASN A 68 4.63 0.53 -8.77
C ASN A 68 3.94 -0.82 -8.54
N LYS A 69 3.14 -1.20 -9.52
CA LYS A 69 2.44 -2.48 -9.54
C LYS A 69 3.34 -3.68 -9.34
N LYS A 70 4.50 -3.72 -10.00
CA LYS A 70 5.42 -4.86 -9.92
C LYS A 70 5.92 -5.07 -8.49
N GLU A 71 6.37 -4.00 -7.83
CA GLU A 71 6.83 -4.03 -6.44
C GLU A 71 5.70 -4.41 -5.48
N ALA A 72 4.46 -3.98 -5.76
CA ALA A 72 3.29 -4.36 -4.98
C ALA A 72 3.02 -5.88 -5.03
N PHE A 73 3.09 -6.48 -6.22
CA PHE A 73 2.92 -7.92 -6.38
C PHE A 73 4.01 -8.71 -5.66
N THR A 74 5.28 -8.31 -5.78
CA THR A 74 6.38 -8.95 -5.05
C THR A 74 6.14 -8.93 -3.54
N CYS A 75 5.69 -7.81 -2.98
CA CYS A 75 5.37 -7.72 -1.55
C CYS A 75 4.24 -8.67 -1.11
N ILE A 76 3.22 -8.84 -1.96
CA ILE A 76 2.11 -9.78 -1.71
C ILE A 76 2.63 -11.22 -1.73
N GLU A 77 3.44 -11.59 -2.72
CA GLU A 77 4.04 -12.92 -2.83
C GLU A 77 4.92 -13.24 -1.62
N GLU A 78 5.79 -12.31 -1.21
CA GLU A 78 6.62 -12.44 -0.01
C GLU A 78 5.76 -12.63 1.25
N SER A 79 4.70 -11.82 1.40
CA SER A 79 3.77 -11.91 2.53
C SER A 79 3.04 -13.26 2.57
N LEU A 80 2.64 -13.77 1.40
CA LEU A 80 2.01 -15.08 1.26
C LEU A 80 2.97 -16.21 1.62
N MET A 81 4.23 -16.13 1.18
CA MET A 81 5.27 -17.12 1.49
C MET A 81 5.56 -17.17 2.99
N ILE A 82 5.68 -16.02 3.65
CA ILE A 82 5.85 -15.92 5.10
C ILE A 82 4.63 -16.53 5.81
N TYR A 83 3.42 -16.18 5.40
CA TYR A 83 2.19 -16.75 5.95
C TYR A 83 2.16 -18.28 5.85
N ILE A 84 2.49 -18.83 4.67
CA ILE A 84 2.52 -20.29 4.45
C ILE A 84 3.58 -20.94 5.36
N LYS A 85 4.76 -20.34 5.48
CA LYS A 85 5.87 -20.90 6.26
C LYS A 85 5.63 -20.84 7.77
N GLU A 86 5.15 -19.71 8.28
CA GLU A 86 5.13 -19.43 9.72
C GLU A 86 3.77 -19.68 10.36
N ILE A 87 2.68 -19.49 9.61
CA ILE A 87 1.32 -19.63 10.16
C ILE A 87 0.72 -20.96 9.75
N LYS A 88 0.72 -21.29 8.46
CA LYS A 88 0.07 -22.51 7.96
C LYS A 88 0.77 -23.81 8.40
N GLN A 89 2.09 -23.82 8.60
CA GLN A 89 2.79 -25.01 9.10
C GLN A 89 2.59 -25.26 10.60
N ASN A 90 2.12 -24.26 11.34
CA ASN A 90 1.88 -24.34 12.79
C ASN A 90 0.40 -24.59 13.14
N ILE A 91 -0.42 -24.96 12.14
CA ILE A 91 -1.82 -25.38 12.27
C ILE A 91 -1.91 -26.84 11.81
#